data_AF-A0A6P7FQN5-F1
#
_entry.id   AF-A0A6P7FQN5-F1
#
_cell.length_a   1.000
_cell.length_b   1.000
_cell.length_c   1.000
_cell.angle_alpha   90.00
_cell.angle_beta   90.00
_cell.angle_gamma   90.00
#
_symmetry.space_group_name_H-M   'P 1'
#
loop_
_entity.id
_entity.type
_entity.pdbx_description
1 polymer ?
#
loop_
_entity_poly.entity_id
_entity_poly.type
_entity_poly.pdbx_seq_one_letter_code
_entity_poly.pdbx_strand_id
1 'polypeptide(L)'
;MKLEILFITFTLLGVLSLEKNSAKEAIEQREKREKFRQDCKNQYGLKQIKFPTSNATDEKVADYYICYLKKIGIVTDDDKFDNTQLKHLINNFNSEIVPKDITDRCSDNEKVTKTNILPLLKCIKDAYLEFSKYVLRKPVVQ
;
A
#
# COMPACT_ATOMS: atom_id res chain seq x y z
N MET A 1 -45.23 13.00 -24.28
CA MET A 1 -43.82 13.17 -24.68
C MET A 1 -43.07 14.11 -23.73
N LYS A 2 -42.98 13.80 -22.42
CA LYS A 2 -42.22 14.63 -21.43
C LYS A 2 -41.68 13.85 -20.23
N LEU A 3 -41.67 12.51 -20.26
CA LEU A 3 -41.18 11.69 -19.14
C LEU A 3 -39.84 11.00 -19.45
N GLU A 4 -39.58 10.66 -20.71
CA GLU A 4 -38.40 9.88 -21.11
C GLU A 4 -37.10 10.70 -21.10
N ILE A 5 -37.18 12.02 -21.32
CA ILE A 5 -36.01 12.92 -21.27
C ILE A 5 -35.51 13.10 -19.82
N LEU A 6 -36.36 12.91 -18.82
CA LEU A 6 -36.02 13.09 -17.41
C LEU A 6 -35.24 11.91 -16.82
N PHE A 7 -35.43 10.70 -17.38
CA PHE A 7 -34.69 9.51 -16.96
C PHE A 7 -33.25 9.51 -17.51
N ILE A 8 -33.04 9.99 -18.73
CA ILE A 8 -31.72 10.02 -19.38
C ILE A 8 -30.76 10.99 -18.65
N THR A 9 -31.26 12.11 -18.13
CA THR A 9 -30.45 13.08 -17.36
C THR A 9 -30.07 12.57 -15.97
N PHE A 10 -30.95 11.83 -15.29
CA PHE A 10 -30.64 11.21 -13.99
C PHE A 10 -29.61 10.09 -14.11
N THR A 11 -29.66 9.28 -15.17
CA THR A 11 -28.65 8.24 -15.40
C THR A 11 -27.27 8.79 -15.75
N LEU A 12 -27.17 9.89 -16.50
CA LEU A 12 -25.87 10.51 -16.82
C LEU A 12 -25.22 11.20 -15.61
N LEU A 13 -26.02 11.83 -14.73
CA LEU A 13 -25.53 12.48 -13.50
C LEU A 13 -25.10 11.47 -12.42
N GLY A 14 -25.72 10.29 -12.37
CA GLY A 14 -25.36 9.22 -11.44
C GLY A 14 -23.97 8.63 -11.71
N VAL A 15 -23.61 8.43 -12.98
CA VAL A 15 -22.31 7.83 -13.37
C VAL A 15 -21.14 8.79 -13.10
N LEU A 16 -21.31 10.09 -13.35
CA LEU A 16 -20.28 11.10 -13.05
C LEU A 16 -20.06 11.33 -11.54
N SER A 17 -21.06 11.02 -10.70
CA SER A 17 -20.96 11.18 -9.25
C SER A 17 -20.16 10.06 -8.58
N LEU A 18 -20.20 8.83 -9.12
CA LEU A 18 -19.40 7.70 -8.64
C LEU A 18 -17.90 7.89 -8.89
N GLU A 19 -17.52 8.37 -10.07
CA GLU A 19 -16.11 8.63 -10.40
C GLU A 19 -15.53 9.77 -9.56
N LYS A 20 -16.30 10.85 -9.36
CA LYS A 20 -15.86 12.02 -8.57
C LYS A 20 -15.62 11.68 -7.09
N ASN A 21 -16.42 10.78 -6.52
CA ASN A 21 -16.23 10.32 -5.14
C ASN A 21 -14.99 9.44 -5.01
N SER A 22 -14.73 8.55 -5.98
CA SER A 22 -13.52 7.69 -5.95
C SER A 22 -12.21 8.48 -6.02
N ALA A 23 -12.16 9.53 -6.85
CA ALA A 23 -10.99 10.40 -6.97
C ALA A 23 -10.75 11.19 -5.69
N LYS A 24 -11.83 11.69 -5.05
CA LYS A 24 -11.76 12.40 -3.78
C LYS A 24 -11.27 11.49 -2.66
N GLU A 25 -11.81 10.28 -2.55
CA GLU A 25 -11.36 9.29 -1.57
C GLU A 25 -9.88 8.91 -1.77
N ALA A 26 -9.42 8.75 -3.01
CA ALA A 26 -8.02 8.49 -3.31
C ALA A 26 -7.09 9.65 -2.89
N ILE A 27 -7.53 10.90 -3.09
CA ILE A 27 -6.79 12.10 -2.66
C ILE A 27 -6.71 12.16 -1.13
N GLU A 28 -7.84 11.99 -0.43
CA GLU A 28 -7.90 12.01 1.03
C GLU A 28 -7.01 10.91 1.65
N GLN A 29 -6.99 9.71 1.06
CA GLN A 29 -6.09 8.63 1.48
C GLN A 29 -4.62 8.96 1.24
N ARG A 30 -4.29 9.64 0.14
CA ARG A 30 -2.92 10.09 -0.15
C ARG A 30 -2.45 11.14 0.86
N GLU A 31 -3.28 12.14 1.15
CA GLU A 31 -2.99 13.19 2.12
C GLU A 31 -2.82 12.60 3.53
N LYS A 32 -3.70 11.68 3.93
CA LYS A 32 -3.60 10.96 5.20
C LYS A 32 -2.30 10.18 5.32
N ARG A 33 -1.90 9.45 4.27
CA ARG A 33 -0.61 8.73 4.24
C ARG A 33 0.58 9.69 4.31
N GLU A 34 0.52 10.84 3.66
CA GLU A 34 1.58 11.85 3.75
C GLU A 34 1.70 12.40 5.16
N LYS A 35 0.56 12.73 5.81
CA LYS A 35 0.56 13.17 7.20
C LYS A 35 1.22 12.13 8.12
N PHE A 36 0.88 10.85 7.97
CA PHE A 36 1.51 9.78 8.75
C PHE A 36 3.02 9.66 8.50
N ARG A 37 3.48 9.87 7.26
CA ARG A 37 4.92 9.92 6.97
C ARG A 37 5.62 11.06 7.70
N GLN A 38 5.01 12.25 7.72
CA GLN A 38 5.59 13.41 8.39
C GLN A 38 5.59 13.26 9.91
N ASP A 39 4.50 12.77 10.51
CA ASP A 39 4.41 12.48 11.94
C ASP A 39 5.57 11.56 12.38
N CYS A 40 5.75 10.42 11.70
CA CYS A 40 6.79 9.46 12.06
C CYS A 40 8.20 10.00 11.81
N LYS A 41 8.42 10.80 10.76
CA LYS A 41 9.71 11.47 10.53
C LYS A 41 10.05 12.42 11.68
N ASN A 42 9.08 13.25 12.07
CA ASN A 42 9.24 14.24 13.13
C ASN A 42 9.53 13.56 14.48
N GLN A 43 8.83 12.46 14.78
CA GLN A 43 9.03 11.69 16.01
C GLN A 43 10.48 11.20 16.19
N TYR A 44 11.16 10.83 15.10
CA TYR A 44 12.52 10.29 15.14
C TYR A 44 13.60 11.27 14.62
N GLY A 45 13.23 12.53 14.36
CA GLY A 45 14.15 13.57 13.90
C GLY A 45 14.71 13.34 12.50
N LEU A 46 13.96 12.70 11.61
CA LEU A 46 14.41 12.30 10.27
C LEU A 46 13.96 13.30 9.21
N LYS A 47 14.92 13.95 8.53
CA LYS A 47 14.62 14.90 7.43
C LYS A 47 14.19 14.19 6.14
N GLN A 48 14.82 13.06 5.84
CA GLN A 48 14.55 12.26 4.65
C GLN A 48 14.56 10.79 4.98
N ILE A 49 13.71 10.02 4.30
CA ILE A 49 13.70 8.57 4.37
C ILE A 49 13.74 8.03 2.95
N LYS A 50 14.67 7.10 2.71
CA LYS A 50 14.73 6.30 1.50
C LYS A 50 14.29 4.89 1.84
N PHE A 51 13.66 4.23 0.87
CA PHE A 51 13.31 2.82 1.02
C PHE A 51 14.59 1.99 1.23
N PRO A 52 14.61 1.03 2.19
CA PRO A 52 15.79 0.24 2.47
C PRO A 52 16.27 -0.50 1.22
N THR A 53 17.55 -0.39 0.92
CA THR A 53 18.21 -1.09 -0.20
C THR A 53 19.23 -2.12 0.27
N SER A 54 19.63 -2.07 1.54
CA SER A 54 20.51 -3.04 2.18
C SER A 54 19.85 -3.60 3.44
N ASN A 55 20.42 -4.70 3.94
CA ASN A 55 20.02 -5.29 5.23
C ASN A 55 20.62 -4.54 6.43
N ALA A 56 21.31 -3.41 6.20
CA ALA A 56 21.90 -2.65 7.29
C ALA A 56 20.80 -2.05 8.18
N THR A 57 20.95 -2.22 9.48
CA THR A 57 20.00 -1.70 10.46
C THR A 57 20.38 -0.27 10.84
N ASP A 58 19.62 0.70 10.33
CA ASP A 58 19.57 2.04 10.92
C ASP A 58 18.37 2.06 11.87
N GLU A 59 18.63 2.11 13.17
CA GLU A 59 17.60 2.00 14.21
C GLU A 59 16.52 3.07 14.08
N LYS A 60 16.88 4.31 13.72
CA LYS A 60 15.90 5.40 13.54
C LYS A 60 15.05 5.18 12.31
N VAL A 61 15.64 4.66 11.23
CA VAL A 61 14.90 4.32 10.01
C VAL A 61 13.98 3.11 10.27
N ALA A 62 14.43 2.11 11.02
CA ALA A 62 13.59 0.99 11.45
C ALA A 62 12.40 1.46 12.28
N ASP A 63 12.65 2.32 13.27
CA ASP A 63 11.62 2.93 14.12
C ASP A 63 10.60 3.76 13.30
N TYR A 64 11.09 4.51 12.32
CA TYR A 64 10.22 5.22 11.38
C TYR A 64 9.27 4.26 10.64
N TYR A 65 9.79 3.14 10.11
CA TYR A 65 8.98 2.20 9.37
C TYR A 65 7.97 1.48 10.26
N ILE A 66 8.34 1.08 11.47
CA ILE A 66 7.39 0.50 12.44
C ILE A 66 6.26 1.50 12.74
N CYS A 67 6.59 2.75 13.05
CA CYS A 67 5.59 3.80 13.28
C CYS A 67 4.66 3.98 12.08
N TYR A 68 5.23 4.08 10.88
CA TYR A 68 4.46 4.33 9.67
C TYR A 68 3.52 3.17 9.35
N LEU A 69 4.01 1.94 9.41
CA LEU A 69 3.26 0.72 9.12
C LEU A 69 2.11 0.49 10.11
N LYS A 70 2.31 0.83 11.39
CA LYS A 70 1.21 0.84 12.39
C LYS A 70 0.14 1.86 12.04
N LYS A 71 0.51 3.10 11.71
CA LYS A 71 -0.46 4.16 11.37
C LYS A 71 -1.30 3.85 10.13
N ILE A 72 -0.75 3.12 9.15
CA ILE A 72 -1.50 2.69 7.97
C ILE A 72 -2.18 1.32 8.14
N GLY A 73 -2.09 0.71 9.33
CA GLY A 73 -2.78 -0.54 9.66
C GLY A 73 -2.17 -1.80 9.05
N ILE A 74 -0.93 -1.75 8.54
CA ILE A 74 -0.24 -2.93 8.02
C ILE A 74 0.37 -3.76 9.16
N VAL A 75 0.81 -3.09 10.22
CA VAL A 75 1.33 -3.75 11.43
C VAL A 75 0.35 -3.50 12.56
N THR A 76 -0.07 -4.57 13.25
CA THR A 76 -0.97 -4.51 14.39
C THR A 76 -0.28 -3.99 15.64
N ASP A 77 -1.05 -3.72 16.69
CA ASP A 77 -0.50 -3.31 17.99
C ASP A 77 0.37 -4.40 18.63
N ASP A 78 0.12 -5.67 18.31
CA ASP A 78 0.91 -6.84 18.72
C ASP A 78 2.22 -7.04 17.92
N ASP A 79 2.58 -6.05 17.10
CA ASP A 79 3.74 -6.07 16.22
C ASP A 79 3.70 -7.24 15.22
N LYS A 80 2.55 -7.52 14.61
CA LYS A 80 2.42 -8.53 13.54
C LYS A 80 1.88 -7.90 12.27
N PHE A 81 2.20 -8.49 11.12
CA PHE A 81 1.55 -8.09 9.87
C PHE A 81 0.07 -8.44 9.91
N ASP A 82 -0.77 -7.45 9.61
CA ASP A 82 -2.16 -7.68 9.27
C ASP A 82 -2.20 -8.19 7.82
N ASN A 83 -2.21 -9.52 7.70
CA ASN A 83 -2.28 -10.20 6.40
C ASN A 83 -3.51 -9.80 5.59
N THR A 84 -4.60 -9.35 6.23
CA THR A 84 -5.81 -8.89 5.54
C THR A 84 -5.57 -7.52 4.92
N GLN A 85 -5.03 -6.57 5.68
CA GLN A 85 -4.69 -5.23 5.18
C GLN A 85 -3.59 -5.26 4.12
N LEU A 86 -2.60 -6.13 4.29
CA LEU A 86 -1.55 -6.33 3.31
C LEU A 86 -2.11 -6.91 1.99
N LYS A 87 -3.03 -7.88 2.08
CA LYS A 87 -3.78 -8.38 0.92
C LYS A 87 -4.64 -7.30 0.27
N HIS A 88 -5.31 -6.43 1.04
CA HIS A 88 -6.07 -5.32 0.46
C HIS A 88 -5.20 -4.32 -0.31
N LEU A 89 -4.03 -3.99 0.22
CA LEU A 89 -3.06 -3.15 -0.48
C LEU A 89 -2.59 -3.79 -1.78
N ILE A 90 -2.30 -5.09 -1.74
CA ILE A 90 -1.89 -5.89 -2.90
C ILE A 90 -3.01 -6.03 -3.93
N ASN A 91 -4.25 -6.27 -3.49
CA ASN A 91 -5.41 -6.49 -4.36
C ASN A 91 -5.77 -5.23 -5.16
N ASN A 92 -5.52 -4.03 -4.61
CA ASN A 92 -5.64 -2.78 -5.36
C ASN A 92 -4.60 -2.66 -6.50
N PHE A 93 -3.58 -3.53 -6.54
CA PHE A 93 -2.61 -3.66 -7.62
C PHE A 93 -2.89 -4.86 -8.56
N ASN A 94 -4.16 -5.30 -8.64
CA ASN A 94 -4.64 -6.44 -9.44
C ASN A 94 -4.27 -7.80 -8.81
N SER A 95 -5.20 -8.31 -7.99
CA SER A 95 -5.11 -9.56 -7.22
C SER A 95 -4.94 -10.84 -8.05
N GLU A 96 -5.25 -10.81 -9.36
CA GLU A 96 -5.01 -11.91 -10.29
C GLU A 96 -3.55 -12.02 -10.71
N ILE A 97 -2.79 -10.94 -10.54
CA ILE A 97 -1.43 -10.84 -11.05
C ILE A 97 -0.47 -10.90 -9.86
N VAL A 98 -0.66 -10.09 -8.81
CA VAL A 98 0.28 -10.10 -7.66
C VAL A 98 0.24 -11.45 -6.95
N PRO A 99 1.38 -12.17 -6.82
CA PRO A 99 1.40 -13.47 -6.17
C PRO A 99 0.90 -13.31 -4.74
N LYS A 100 -0.11 -14.12 -4.37
CA LYS A 100 -0.53 -14.32 -2.96
C LYS A 100 0.67 -14.63 -2.05
N ASP A 101 1.74 -15.13 -2.65
CA ASP A 101 2.99 -15.59 -2.07
C ASP A 101 3.98 -14.47 -1.67
N ILE A 102 3.78 -13.20 -2.02
CA ILE A 102 4.76 -12.15 -1.60
C ILE A 102 4.77 -11.97 -0.08
N THR A 103 3.58 -11.98 0.52
CA THR A 103 3.45 -11.91 1.98
C THR A 103 4.01 -13.18 2.62
N ASP A 104 3.62 -14.34 2.11
CA ASP A 104 4.03 -15.64 2.65
C ASP A 104 5.56 -15.86 2.51
N ARG A 105 6.18 -15.37 1.43
CA ARG A 105 7.64 -15.42 1.19
C ARG A 105 8.44 -14.52 2.12
N CYS A 106 7.87 -13.41 2.59
CA CYS A 106 8.60 -12.39 3.33
C CYS A 106 8.21 -12.31 4.82
N SER A 107 7.16 -13.00 5.25
CA SER A 107 6.62 -12.92 6.60
C SER A 107 6.32 -14.32 7.16
N ASP A 108 7.28 -14.87 7.92
CA ASP A 108 7.17 -16.19 8.58
C ASP A 108 6.26 -16.19 9.84
N ASN A 109 5.25 -15.31 9.91
CA ASN A 109 4.44 -15.02 11.12
C ASN A 109 5.24 -14.51 12.34
N GLU A 110 6.51 -14.14 12.15
CA GLU A 110 7.34 -13.56 13.20
C GLU A 110 6.87 -12.15 13.59
N LYS A 111 7.14 -11.75 14.84
CA LYS A 111 6.91 -10.38 15.29
C LYS A 111 7.81 -9.42 14.51
N VAL A 112 7.24 -8.30 14.08
CA VAL A 112 7.95 -7.15 13.54
C VAL A 112 8.76 -6.52 14.65
N THR A 113 10.07 -6.46 14.45
CA THR A 113 11.04 -5.90 15.38
C THR A 113 11.92 -4.90 14.65
N LYS A 114 12.63 -4.07 15.40
CA LYS A 114 13.60 -3.12 14.82
C LYS A 114 14.68 -3.82 14.00
N THR A 115 15.04 -5.05 14.39
CA THR A 115 16.08 -5.84 13.74
C THR A 115 15.63 -6.46 12.42
N ASN A 116 14.34 -6.80 12.25
CA ASN A 116 13.85 -7.48 11.05
C ASN A 116 13.04 -6.59 10.08
N ILE A 117 12.59 -5.40 10.50
CA ILE A 117 11.69 -4.59 9.65
C ILE A 117 12.31 -4.15 8.33
N LEU A 118 13.58 -3.71 8.31
CA LEU A 118 14.23 -3.26 7.08
C LEU A 118 14.52 -4.43 6.11
N PRO A 119 15.10 -5.56 6.56
CA PRO A 119 15.20 -6.77 5.73
C PRO A 119 13.85 -7.21 5.15
N LEU A 120 12.79 -7.16 5.94
CA LEU A 120 11.46 -7.59 5.52
C LEU A 120 10.87 -6.66 4.46
N LEU A 121 10.96 -5.34 4.66
CA LEU A 121 10.56 -4.36 3.65
C LEU A 121 11.33 -4.52 2.34
N LYS A 122 12.64 -4.79 2.42
CA LYS A 122 13.45 -5.10 1.25
C LYS A 122 12.95 -6.35 0.54
N CYS A 123 12.65 -7.44 1.26
CA CYS A 123 12.07 -8.65 0.69
C CYS A 123 10.77 -8.35 -0.09
N ILE A 124 9.83 -7.61 0.53
CA ILE A 124 8.56 -7.24 -0.11
C ILE A 124 8.81 -6.45 -1.40
N LYS A 125 9.71 -5.46 -1.37
CA LYS A 125 10.06 -4.67 -2.56
C LYS A 125 10.69 -5.54 -3.64
N ASP A 126 11.66 -6.39 -3.29
CA ASP A 126 12.37 -7.23 -4.25
C ASP A 126 11.40 -8.22 -4.91
N ALA A 127 10.50 -8.84 -4.13
CA ALA A 127 9.45 -9.72 -4.63
C ALA A 127 8.48 -8.98 -5.56
N TYR A 128 8.08 -7.74 -5.22
CA TYR A 128 7.24 -6.92 -6.09
C TYR A 128 7.95 -6.51 -7.40
N LEU A 129 9.25 -6.20 -7.34
CA LEU A 129 10.04 -5.87 -8.53
C LEU A 129 10.26 -7.08 -9.44
N GLU A 130 10.52 -8.25 -8.86
CA GLU A 130 10.60 -9.52 -9.58
C GLU A 130 9.29 -9.81 -10.30
N PHE A 131 8.19 -9.65 -9.58
CA PHE A 131 6.85 -9.80 -10.11
C PHE A 131 6.54 -8.80 -11.24
N SER A 132 6.78 -7.51 -11.05
CA SER A 132 6.47 -6.50 -12.09
C SER A 132 7.25 -6.75 -13.39
N LYS A 133 8.49 -7.25 -13.31
CA LYS A 133 9.24 -7.71 -14.49
C LYS A 133 8.56 -8.88 -15.22
N TYR A 134 7.92 -9.80 -14.49
CA TYR A 134 7.19 -10.92 -15.08
C TYR A 134 5.93 -10.46 -15.80
N VAL A 135 5.14 -9.55 -15.19
CA VAL A 135 3.93 -8.99 -15.81
C VAL A 135 4.25 -8.20 -17.07
N LEU A 136 5.24 -7.30 -17.00
CA LEU A 136 5.64 -6.46 -18.12
C LEU A 136 6.28 -7.24 -19.27
N ARG A 137 6.68 -8.49 -19.05
CA ARG A 137 7.23 -9.40 -20.07
C ARG A 137 6.20 -10.35 -20.68
N LYS A 138 4.98 -10.45 -20.14
CA LYS A 138 3.93 -11.20 -20.81
C LYS A 138 3.46 -10.39 -22.03
N PRO A 139 3.53 -10.91 -23.25
CA PRO A 139 2.84 -10.28 -24.36
C PRO A 139 1.35 -10.26 -24.00
N VAL A 140 0.71 -9.10 -24.16
CA VAL A 140 -0.75 -9.00 -24.16
C VAL A 140 -1.20 -9.83 -25.35
N VAL A 141 -1.59 -11.08 -25.09
CA VAL A 141 -2.25 -11.90 -26.10
C VAL A 141 -3.62 -11.27 -26.27
N GLN A 142 -3.77 -10.52 -27.37
CA GLN A 142 -5.06 -10.00 -27.86
C GLN A 142 -6.00 -11.14 -28.22
#